data_AF-A0A661TI07-F1
#
_entry.id   AF-A0A661TI07-F1
#
_cell.length_a   1.000
_cell.length_b   1.000
_cell.length_c   1.000
_cell.angle_alpha   90.00
_cell.angle_beta   90.00
_cell.angle_gamma   90.00
#
_symmetry.space_group_name_H-M   'P 1'
#
loop_
_entity.id
_entity.type
_entity.pdbx_description
1 polymer ?
#
loop_
_entity_poly.entity_id
_entity_poly.type
_entity_poly.pdbx_seq_one_letter_code
_entity_poly.pdbx_strand_id
1 'polypeptide(L)'
;MENSKENEKIFIEETFKKLCVEFSNCLKCHKEYALHQINKSLRIVVIQNNIENYKHVGIVASKIGLEYKLFPQLIQDCVTGLSKSLLITAKKHYEDYQKFSSNEIVFTSQVYLYTDKLLVPEEEIRKYFQENKLKLIIRDDKYWVKFFKRKKPDVFICHDSRDKEVFVRPLYNALTRRLIKVWYDEFSLKIGDSLVNNIDEGLKSCKYGIVIISKNFLNRKKWTNREWRSLVTREIDEEKNIILPIWLGVSKDEVAKYSLDLADKYALSASEGIEIIADRIAGIVKK
;
A
#
# COMPACT_ATOMS: atom_id res chain seq x y z
N MET A 1 -4.17 8.02 28.90
CA MET A 1 -2.81 7.65 28.44
C MET A 1 -2.81 6.37 27.59
N GLU A 2 -3.66 5.38 27.88
CA GLU A 2 -3.76 4.12 27.09
C GLU A 2 -4.11 4.34 25.62
N ASN A 3 -5.11 5.17 25.30
CA ASN A 3 -5.48 5.50 23.91
C ASN A 3 -4.32 6.08 23.07
N SER A 4 -3.35 6.78 23.68
CA SER A 4 -2.22 7.35 22.95
C SER A 4 -1.18 6.30 22.55
N LYS A 5 -0.98 5.28 23.39
CA LYS A 5 -0.04 4.18 23.10
C LYS A 5 -0.62 3.22 22.06
N GLU A 6 -1.91 2.95 22.15
CA GLU A 6 -2.61 2.09 21.21
C GLU A 6 -2.63 2.69 19.80
N ASN A 7 -2.91 4.00 19.69
CA ASN A 7 -2.81 4.72 18.42
C ASN A 7 -1.39 4.73 17.85
N GLU A 8 -0.35 4.85 18.68
CA GLU A 8 1.05 4.81 18.24
C GLU A 8 1.42 3.42 17.71
N LYS A 9 0.96 2.35 18.37
CA LYS A 9 1.17 0.97 17.91
C LYS A 9 0.46 0.70 16.59
N ILE A 10 -0.79 1.14 16.43
CA ILE A 10 -1.53 1.05 15.17
C ILE A 10 -0.78 1.78 14.06
N PHE A 11 -0.30 3.00 14.31
CA PHE A 11 0.49 3.76 13.34
C PHE A 11 1.75 3.00 12.90
N ILE A 12 2.50 2.43 13.84
CA ILE A 12 3.73 1.69 13.54
C ILE A 12 3.41 0.47 12.67
N GLU A 13 2.36 -0.28 12.97
CA GLU A 13 1.99 -1.44 12.17
C GLU A 13 1.55 -1.06 10.75
N GLU A 14 0.68 -0.06 10.61
CA GLU A 14 0.22 0.37 9.29
C GLU A 14 1.35 0.95 8.44
N THR A 15 2.25 1.70 9.06
CA THR A 15 3.40 2.31 8.38
C THR A 15 4.47 1.26 8.04
N PHE A 16 4.64 0.25 8.90
CA PHE A 16 5.50 -0.89 8.58
C PHE A 16 4.99 -1.66 7.35
N LYS A 17 3.67 -1.85 7.20
CA LYS A 17 3.09 -2.43 5.98
C LYS A 17 3.43 -1.60 4.73
N LYS A 18 3.36 -0.27 4.80
CA LYS A 18 3.78 0.64 3.70
C LYS A 18 5.25 0.45 3.33
N LEU A 19 6.15 0.39 4.32
CA LEU A 19 7.57 0.11 4.11
C LEU A 19 7.79 -1.25 3.43
N CYS A 20 7.13 -2.30 3.93
CA CYS A 20 7.20 -3.64 3.35
C CYS A 20 6.79 -3.66 1.88
N VAL A 21 5.82 -2.82 1.53
CA VAL A 21 5.36 -2.61 0.16
C VAL A 21 6.36 -1.83 -0.68
N GLU A 22 6.93 -0.72 -0.18
CA GLU A 22 7.95 0.06 -0.90
C GLU A 22 9.16 -0.81 -1.25
N PHE A 23 9.54 -1.70 -0.34
CA PHE A 23 10.67 -2.62 -0.49
C PHE A 23 10.23 -4.06 -0.75
N SER A 24 9.18 -4.30 -1.55
CA SER A 24 8.57 -5.63 -1.73
C SER A 24 9.59 -6.74 -2.02
N ASN A 25 10.62 -6.44 -2.81
CA ASN A 25 11.65 -7.40 -3.24
C ASN A 25 12.82 -7.57 -2.26
N CYS A 26 12.79 -6.89 -1.11
CA CYS A 26 13.82 -6.99 -0.09
C CYS A 26 13.40 -7.94 1.04
N LEU A 27 14.37 -8.59 1.67
CA LEU A 27 14.19 -9.21 2.99
C LEU A 27 14.09 -8.10 4.05
N LYS A 28 13.25 -8.29 5.06
CA LYS A 28 13.11 -7.36 6.18
C LYS A 28 13.22 -8.10 7.51
N CYS A 29 13.99 -7.56 8.44
CA CYS A 29 13.85 -7.89 9.85
C CYS A 29 13.77 -6.61 10.66
N HIS A 30 13.15 -6.66 11.82
CA HIS A 30 12.94 -5.48 12.62
C HIS A 30 13.11 -5.75 14.10
N LYS A 31 13.33 -4.67 14.85
CA LYS A 31 13.34 -4.63 16.31
C LYS A 31 12.51 -3.47 16.78
N GLU A 32 11.69 -3.72 17.80
CA GLU A 32 10.92 -2.70 18.48
C GLU A 32 11.71 -2.10 19.65
N TYR A 33 11.56 -0.80 19.83
CA TYR A 33 12.19 -0.04 20.89
C TYR A 33 11.11 0.77 21.61
N ALA A 34 11.01 0.59 22.93
CA ALA A 34 10.18 1.40 23.80
C ALA A 34 11.06 2.43 24.51
N LEU A 35 10.93 3.71 24.15
CA LEU A 35 11.65 4.82 24.77
C LEU A 35 10.85 5.30 25.99
N HIS A 36 10.96 4.56 27.10
CA HIS A 36 10.17 4.77 28.32
C HIS A 36 10.23 6.20 28.86
N GLN A 37 11.39 6.86 28.79
CA GLN A 37 11.60 8.22 29.30
C GLN A 37 10.72 9.28 28.62
N ILE A 38 10.36 9.05 27.35
CA ILE A 38 9.56 9.99 26.54
C ILE A 38 8.24 9.36 26.09
N ASN A 39 7.91 8.17 26.61
CA ASN A 39 6.69 7.43 26.32
C ASN A 39 6.42 7.28 24.80
N LYS A 40 7.46 6.93 24.03
CA LYS A 40 7.36 6.69 22.58
C LYS A 40 7.77 5.28 22.23
N SER A 41 7.18 4.76 21.16
CA SER A 41 7.59 3.48 20.56
C SER A 41 8.13 3.74 19.15
N LEU A 42 9.16 2.99 18.78
CA LEU A 42 9.69 3.02 17.41
C LEU A 42 10.08 1.61 16.95
N ARG A 43 10.07 1.41 15.65
CA ARG A 43 10.51 0.16 15.01
C ARG A 43 11.65 0.47 14.05
N ILE A 44 12.78 -0.19 14.24
CA ILE A 44 13.91 -0.13 13.30
C ILE A 44 13.89 -1.41 12.47
N VAL A 45 13.98 -1.25 11.16
CA VAL A 45 13.87 -2.31 10.15
C VAL A 45 15.14 -2.35 9.33
N VAL A 46 15.84 -3.49 9.29
CA VAL A 46 16.91 -3.72 8.31
C VAL A 46 16.26 -4.23 7.03
N ILE A 47 16.49 -3.52 5.93
CA ILE A 47 15.98 -3.82 4.59
C ILE A 47 17.15 -4.32 3.76
N GLN A 48 17.09 -5.56 3.30
CA GLN A 48 18.21 -6.23 2.64
C GLN A 48 17.79 -6.72 1.25
N ASN A 49 18.54 -6.31 0.22
CA ASN A 49 18.41 -6.84 -1.13
C ASN A 49 19.66 -7.65 -1.47
N ASN A 50 19.48 -8.96 -1.64
CA ASN A 50 20.58 -9.88 -1.92
C ASN A 50 21.07 -9.79 -3.38
N ILE A 51 20.18 -9.44 -4.30
CA ILE A 51 20.48 -9.35 -5.74
C ILE A 51 21.30 -8.09 -6.00
N GLU A 52 20.87 -6.96 -5.46
CA GLU A 52 21.54 -5.66 -5.61
C GLU A 52 22.62 -5.41 -4.54
N ASN A 53 22.86 -6.40 -3.66
CA ASN A 53 23.90 -6.39 -2.64
C ASN A 53 23.92 -5.14 -1.73
N TYR A 54 22.75 -4.78 -1.18
CA TYR A 54 22.66 -3.67 -0.23
C TYR A 54 21.83 -3.96 1.01
N LYS A 55 22.14 -3.21 2.07
CA LYS A 55 21.30 -3.00 3.25
C LYS A 55 20.96 -1.53 3.40
N HIS A 56 19.70 -1.26 3.67
CA HIS A 56 19.17 0.02 4.13
C HIS A 56 18.56 -0.16 5.52
N VAL A 57 18.26 0.96 6.18
CA VAL A 57 17.49 0.93 7.42
C VAL A 57 16.22 1.76 7.28
N GLY A 58 15.09 1.20 7.70
CA GLY A 58 13.85 1.92 7.92
C GLY A 58 13.67 2.23 9.41
N ILE A 59 13.23 3.43 9.74
CA ILE A 59 12.78 3.81 11.07
C ILE A 59 11.30 4.17 10.96
N VAL A 60 10.46 3.55 11.78
CA VAL A 60 9.02 3.80 11.83
C VAL A 60 8.68 4.33 13.22
N ALA A 61 8.20 5.57 13.29
CA ALA A 61 7.77 6.22 14.53
C ALA A 61 6.80 7.35 14.21
N SER A 62 5.76 7.58 15.03
CA SER A 62 4.71 8.53 14.68
C SER A 62 5.16 9.99 14.69
N LYS A 63 5.90 10.41 15.72
CA LYS A 63 6.33 11.80 15.90
C LYS A 63 7.78 11.85 16.33
N ILE A 64 8.59 12.61 15.60
CA ILE A 64 10.04 12.70 15.82
C ILE A 64 10.38 14.01 16.52
N GLY A 65 10.75 13.91 17.80
CA GLY A 65 11.36 14.97 18.60
C GLY A 65 12.86 14.74 18.77
N LEU A 66 13.45 15.23 19.86
CA LEU A 66 14.90 15.15 20.15
C LEU A 66 15.47 13.72 20.21
N GLU A 67 14.63 12.69 20.32
CA GLU A 67 15.05 11.30 20.30
C GLU A 67 15.74 10.87 18.99
N TYR A 68 15.62 11.66 17.91
CA TYR A 68 16.37 11.40 16.67
C TYR A 68 17.88 11.30 16.91
N LYS A 69 18.39 11.94 17.98
CA LYS A 69 19.80 11.88 18.37
C LYS A 69 20.26 10.48 18.79
N LEU A 70 19.34 9.61 19.18
CA LEU A 70 19.63 8.22 19.52
C LEU A 70 19.75 7.33 18.26
N PHE A 71 19.21 7.77 17.12
CA PHE A 71 19.05 6.91 15.95
C PHE A 71 20.37 6.37 15.39
N PRO A 72 21.47 7.14 15.25
CA PRO A 72 22.72 6.60 14.73
C PRO A 72 23.23 5.38 15.53
N GLN A 73 23.20 5.47 16.87
CA GLN A 73 23.60 4.35 17.73
C GLN A 73 22.67 3.15 17.56
N LEU A 74 21.35 3.38 17.61
CA LEU A 74 20.37 2.29 17.46
C LEU A 74 20.44 1.63 16.08
N ILE A 75 20.75 2.39 15.03
CA ILE A 75 20.99 1.88 13.68
C ILE A 75 22.22 0.98 13.67
N GLN A 76 23.33 1.43 14.25
CA GLN A 76 24.57 0.64 14.32
C GLN A 76 24.34 -0.69 15.06
N ASP A 77 23.63 -0.65 16.19
CA ASP A 77 23.25 -1.84 16.96
C ASP A 77 22.34 -2.78 16.15
N CYS A 78 21.38 -2.23 15.40
CA CYS A 78 20.49 -3.00 14.54
C CYS A 78 21.22 -3.65 13.37
N VAL A 79 22.02 -2.89 12.63
CA VAL A 79 22.74 -3.38 11.44
C VAL A 79 23.70 -4.49 11.84
N THR A 80 24.38 -4.39 12.99
CA THR A 80 25.28 -5.43 13.49
C THR A 80 24.56 -6.64 14.10
N GLY A 81 23.50 -6.41 14.89
CA GLY A 81 22.77 -7.47 15.60
C GLY A 81 21.74 -8.21 14.75
N LEU A 82 20.87 -7.50 14.05
CA LEU A 82 19.76 -8.09 13.29
C LEU A 82 20.21 -8.75 11.97
N SER A 83 21.33 -8.33 11.39
CA SER A 83 21.94 -8.99 10.23
C SER A 83 22.22 -10.47 10.49
N LYS A 84 22.69 -10.81 11.71
CA LYS A 84 22.96 -12.21 12.10
C LYS A 84 21.69 -13.05 12.10
N SER A 85 20.57 -12.48 12.60
CA SER A 85 19.25 -13.15 12.62
C SER A 85 18.69 -13.36 11.20
N LEU A 86 18.77 -12.35 10.34
CA LEU A 86 18.37 -12.43 8.92
C LEU A 86 19.08 -13.55 8.17
N LEU A 87 20.41 -13.65 8.35
CA LEU A 87 21.21 -14.70 7.73
C LEU A 87 20.79 -16.11 8.19
N ILE A 88 20.48 -16.27 9.48
CA ILE A 88 20.01 -17.56 10.03
C ILE A 88 18.65 -17.93 9.43
N THR A 89 17.69 -17.00 9.38
CA THR A 89 16.37 -17.24 8.79
C THR A 89 16.48 -17.57 7.30
N ALA A 90 17.31 -16.83 6.55
CA ALA A 90 17.56 -17.12 5.14
C ALA A 90 18.16 -18.51 4.93
N LYS A 91 19.19 -18.88 5.72
CA LYS A 91 19.79 -20.22 5.68
C LYS A 91 18.80 -21.33 6.02
N LYS A 92 17.88 -21.11 6.96
CA LYS A 92 16.83 -22.09 7.31
C LYS A 92 15.80 -22.31 6.19
N HIS A 93 15.61 -21.34 5.31
CA HIS A 93 14.64 -21.43 4.22
C HIS A 93 15.23 -21.89 2.87
N TYR A 94 16.55 -22.02 2.74
CA TYR A 94 17.26 -22.23 1.46
C TYR A 94 18.39 -23.26 1.59
N GLU A 95 18.08 -24.55 1.50
CA GLU A 95 19.12 -25.60 1.33
C GLU A 95 19.55 -25.80 -0.14
N ASP A 96 18.80 -25.30 -1.13
CA ASP A 96 19.16 -25.46 -2.55
C ASP A 96 19.25 -24.11 -3.28
N TYR A 97 20.37 -23.41 -3.16
CA TYR A 97 20.88 -22.51 -4.21
C TYR A 97 22.41 -22.43 -4.13
N GLN A 98 23.04 -22.42 -5.31
CA GLN A 98 24.50 -22.43 -5.52
C GLN A 98 25.27 -21.46 -4.60
N LYS A 99 26.44 -21.91 -4.13
CA LYS A 99 27.41 -21.14 -3.33
C LYS A 99 27.71 -19.76 -3.96
N PHE A 100 27.01 -18.72 -3.52
CA PHE A 100 27.48 -17.34 -3.68
C PHE A 100 28.50 -17.06 -2.58
N SER A 101 29.62 -16.41 -2.94
CA SER A 101 30.62 -15.98 -1.96
C SER A 101 29.97 -15.07 -0.94
N SER A 102 30.41 -15.20 0.31
CA SER A 102 30.00 -14.39 1.45
C SER A 102 30.49 -12.94 1.33
N ASN A 103 30.09 -12.23 0.27
CA ASN A 103 30.25 -10.78 0.27
C ASN A 103 29.33 -10.24 1.37
N GLU A 104 29.92 -9.63 2.39
CA GLU A 104 29.16 -8.97 3.44
C GLU A 104 28.26 -7.92 2.79
N ILE A 105 26.95 -8.18 2.78
CA ILE A 105 26.00 -7.26 2.17
C ILE A 105 26.16 -5.88 2.82
N VAL A 106 26.41 -4.88 1.98
CA VAL A 106 26.93 -3.58 2.40
C VAL A 106 25.81 -2.66 2.87
N PHE A 107 25.95 -2.10 4.07
CA PHE A 107 25.08 -1.00 4.49
C PHE A 107 25.42 0.28 3.73
N THR A 108 24.47 0.83 2.98
CA THR A 108 24.72 1.98 2.08
C THR A 108 24.61 3.33 2.80
N SER A 109 24.54 3.31 4.13
CA SER A 109 24.21 4.47 4.96
C SER A 109 22.83 5.09 4.72
N GLN A 110 21.98 4.50 3.87
CA GLN A 110 20.63 5.02 3.62
C GLN A 110 19.66 4.66 4.76
N VAL A 111 19.01 5.70 5.29
CA VAL A 111 18.00 5.57 6.34
C VAL A 111 16.70 6.20 5.89
N TYR A 112 15.63 5.41 5.86
CA TYR A 112 14.28 5.81 5.52
C TYR A 112 13.48 6.07 6.80
N LEU A 113 13.13 7.32 7.06
CA LEU A 113 12.35 7.71 8.24
C LEU A 113 10.88 7.86 7.86
N TYR A 114 10.06 6.91 8.28
CA TYR A 114 8.61 6.94 8.14
C TYR A 114 7.99 7.52 9.41
N THR A 115 7.36 8.68 9.26
CA THR A 115 6.80 9.44 10.37
C THR A 115 5.59 10.24 9.92
N ASP A 116 4.65 10.46 10.82
CA ASP A 116 3.52 11.37 10.60
C ASP A 116 3.99 12.82 10.77
N LYS A 117 4.82 13.09 11.79
CA LYS A 117 5.21 14.47 12.12
C LYS A 117 6.65 14.62 12.60
N LEU A 118 7.31 15.68 12.14
CA LEU A 118 8.56 16.18 12.73
C LEU A 118 8.23 17.30 13.73
N LEU A 119 8.74 17.17 14.96
CA LEU A 119 8.63 18.17 16.03
C LEU A 119 9.88 19.06 16.12
N VAL A 120 10.89 18.76 15.31
CA VAL A 120 12.17 19.47 15.19
C VAL A 120 12.33 19.85 13.71
N PRO A 121 12.99 20.98 13.37
CA PRO A 121 13.25 21.35 11.98
C PRO A 121 13.94 20.22 11.20
N GLU A 122 13.44 19.95 9.99
CA GLU A 122 13.97 18.89 9.11
C GLU A 122 15.48 19.04 8.86
N GLU A 123 15.94 20.28 8.66
CA GLU A 123 17.35 20.60 8.42
C GLU A 123 18.26 20.19 9.58
N GLU A 124 17.80 20.31 10.83
CA GLU A 124 18.56 19.90 12.01
C GLU A 124 18.75 18.38 12.05
N ILE A 125 17.68 17.63 11.78
CA ILE A 125 17.73 16.17 11.74
C ILE A 125 18.64 15.71 10.58
N ARG A 126 18.51 16.31 9.40
CA ARG A 126 19.34 16.01 8.23
C ARG A 126 20.82 16.26 8.50
N LYS A 127 21.16 17.41 9.08
CA LYS A 127 22.53 17.77 9.46
C LYS A 127 23.12 16.75 10.43
N TYR A 128 22.36 16.37 11.46
CA TYR A 128 22.83 15.40 12.45
C TYR A 128 23.06 13.99 11.85
N PHE A 129 22.18 13.54 10.95
CA PHE A 129 22.38 12.29 10.22
C PHE A 129 23.64 12.36 9.35
N GLN A 130 23.85 13.46 8.65
CA GLN A 130 25.02 13.68 7.80
C GLN A 130 26.34 13.69 8.60
N GLU A 131 26.37 14.35 9.76
CA GLU A 131 27.51 14.34 10.69
C GLU A 131 27.87 12.91 11.14
N ASN A 132 26.86 12.04 11.26
CA ASN A 132 27.01 10.62 11.57
C ASN A 132 27.19 9.73 10.32
N LYS A 133 27.49 10.31 9.15
CA LYS A 133 27.69 9.60 7.87
C LYS A 133 26.49 8.78 7.41
N LEU A 134 25.29 9.20 7.77
CA LEU A 134 24.01 8.61 7.37
C LEU A 134 23.28 9.51 6.37
N LYS A 135 22.67 8.90 5.36
CA LYS A 135 21.85 9.59 4.35
C LYS A 135 20.37 9.44 4.70
N LEU A 136 19.79 10.49 5.25
CA LEU A 136 18.38 10.51 5.67
C LEU A 136 17.42 10.76 4.50
N ILE A 137 16.45 9.86 4.36
CA ILE A 137 15.36 9.93 3.39
C ILE A 137 14.05 9.92 4.18
N ILE A 138 13.27 11.01 4.11
CA ILE A 138 12.04 11.15 4.89
C ILE A 138 10.83 10.66 4.07
N ARG A 139 9.94 9.92 4.73
CA ARG A 139 8.72 9.31 4.22
C ARG A 139 7.52 9.78 5.06
N ASP A 140 7.33 11.10 5.09
CA ASP A 140 6.22 11.76 5.75
C ASP A 140 5.03 11.99 4.81
N ASP A 141 3.95 12.57 5.32
CA ASP A 141 2.76 12.88 4.52
C ASP A 141 3.07 13.78 3.33
N LYS A 142 4.00 14.74 3.48
CA LYS A 142 4.44 15.62 2.39
C LYS A 142 5.09 14.82 1.26
N TYR A 143 5.95 13.86 1.61
CA TYR A 143 6.56 12.95 0.63
C TYR A 143 5.50 12.19 -0.14
N TRP A 144 4.52 11.59 0.54
CA TRP A 144 3.49 10.78 -0.12
C TRP A 144 2.59 11.62 -1.01
N VAL A 145 2.20 12.83 -0.60
CA VAL A 145 1.46 13.77 -1.44
C VAL A 145 2.25 14.08 -2.72
N LYS A 146 3.55 14.38 -2.61
CA LYS A 146 4.41 14.65 -3.78
C LYS A 146 4.59 13.42 -4.66
N PHE A 147 4.77 12.25 -4.07
CA PHE A 147 4.90 10.96 -4.76
C PHE A 147 3.65 10.68 -5.59
N PHE A 148 2.47 10.73 -4.97
CA PHE A 148 1.21 10.49 -5.66
C PHE A 148 0.85 11.59 -6.65
N LYS A 149 1.21 12.86 -6.41
CA LYS A 149 0.97 13.93 -7.39
C LYS A 149 1.65 13.66 -8.74
N ARG A 150 2.83 13.05 -8.73
CA ARG A 150 3.63 12.76 -9.94
C ARG A 150 3.30 11.42 -10.60
N LYS A 151 2.77 10.46 -9.83
CA LYS A 151 2.43 9.13 -10.31
C LYS A 151 1.13 9.18 -11.12
N LYS A 152 1.01 8.48 -12.25
CA LYS A 152 -0.30 8.28 -12.90
C LYS A 152 -1.16 7.35 -12.02
N PRO A 153 -2.48 7.54 -11.92
CA PRO A 153 -3.34 6.61 -11.18
C PRO A 153 -3.13 5.17 -11.68
N ASP A 154 -3.00 4.23 -10.74
CA ASP A 154 -2.90 2.82 -11.08
C ASP A 154 -4.29 2.25 -11.36
N VAL A 155 -5.27 2.66 -10.54
CA VAL A 155 -6.66 2.20 -10.60
C VAL A 155 -7.64 3.35 -10.40
N PHE A 156 -8.83 3.22 -10.97
CA PHE A 156 -9.99 4.02 -10.57
C PHE A 156 -11.05 3.18 -9.88
N ILE A 157 -11.89 3.79 -9.05
CA ILE A 157 -13.04 3.12 -8.41
C ILE A 157 -14.34 3.75 -8.89
N CYS A 158 -15.03 3.03 -9.77
CA CYS A 158 -16.38 3.35 -10.18
C CYS A 158 -17.39 2.82 -9.15
N HIS A 159 -18.25 3.70 -8.64
CA HIS A 159 -19.15 3.38 -7.54
C HIS A 159 -20.39 4.28 -7.53
N ASP A 160 -21.44 3.85 -6.83
CA ASP A 160 -22.54 4.73 -6.45
C ASP A 160 -22.10 5.68 -5.34
N SER A 161 -22.41 6.98 -5.45
CA SER A 161 -22.04 8.00 -4.46
C SER A 161 -22.47 7.66 -3.03
N ARG A 162 -23.54 6.88 -2.84
CA ARG A 162 -24.04 6.43 -1.53
C ARG A 162 -23.15 5.39 -0.86
N ASP A 163 -22.32 4.68 -1.63
CA ASP A 163 -21.39 3.66 -1.12
C ASP A 163 -20.03 4.26 -0.72
N LYS A 164 -19.84 5.56 -0.96
CA LYS A 164 -18.56 6.25 -0.85
C LYS A 164 -17.96 6.17 0.54
N GLU A 165 -18.70 6.62 1.54
CA GLU A 165 -18.20 6.70 2.92
C GLU A 165 -18.11 5.32 3.58
N VAL A 166 -19.08 4.44 3.29
CA VAL A 166 -19.22 3.14 3.95
C VAL A 166 -18.24 2.08 3.42
N PHE A 167 -17.80 2.17 2.17
CA PHE A 167 -16.93 1.15 1.58
C PHE A 167 -15.78 1.71 0.75
N VAL A 168 -16.04 2.68 -0.13
CA VAL A 168 -15.03 3.14 -1.10
C VAL A 168 -13.90 3.90 -0.44
N ARG A 169 -14.19 4.80 0.51
CA ARG A 169 -13.16 5.54 1.26
C ARG A 169 -12.29 4.60 2.11
N PRO A 170 -12.84 3.65 2.88
CA PRO A 170 -12.04 2.62 3.53
C PRO A 170 -11.15 1.82 2.55
N LEU A 171 -11.68 1.40 1.41
CA LEU A 171 -10.92 0.68 0.38
C LEU A 171 -9.81 1.55 -0.23
N TYR A 172 -10.11 2.81 -0.55
CA TYR A 172 -9.13 3.81 -1.01
C TYR A 172 -7.95 3.94 -0.05
N ASN A 173 -8.23 4.05 1.26
CA ASN A 173 -7.18 4.14 2.28
C ASN A 173 -6.33 2.87 2.30
N ALA A 174 -6.95 1.70 2.25
CA ALA A 174 -6.25 0.41 2.26
C ALA A 174 -5.38 0.20 1.00
N LEU A 175 -5.84 0.61 -0.18
CA LEU A 175 -5.06 0.58 -1.42
C LEU A 175 -3.90 1.59 -1.39
N THR A 176 -4.14 2.79 -0.85
CA THR A 176 -3.10 3.83 -0.69
C THR A 176 -1.99 3.36 0.25
N ARG A 177 -2.33 2.63 1.33
CA ARG A 177 -1.34 1.95 2.20
C ARG A 177 -0.50 0.93 1.45
N ARG A 178 -0.98 0.43 0.31
CA ARG A 178 -0.25 -0.47 -0.59
C ARG A 178 0.43 0.27 -1.73
N LEU A 179 0.61 1.60 -1.62
CA LEU A 179 1.24 2.47 -2.63
C LEU A 179 0.56 2.42 -4.01
N ILE A 180 -0.72 2.06 -4.03
CA ILE A 180 -1.56 2.09 -5.22
C ILE A 180 -2.19 3.47 -5.28
N LYS A 181 -1.94 4.19 -6.37
CA LYS A 181 -2.59 5.48 -6.62
C LYS A 181 -4.00 5.21 -7.12
N VAL A 182 -4.98 5.64 -6.35
CA VAL A 182 -6.40 5.43 -6.64
C VAL A 182 -7.06 6.76 -6.98
N TRP A 183 -7.89 6.75 -8.03
CA TRP A 183 -8.82 7.84 -8.33
C TRP A 183 -10.25 7.37 -8.10
N TYR A 184 -11.03 8.02 -7.24
CA TYR A 184 -12.40 7.58 -6.94
C TYR A 184 -13.42 8.71 -6.96
N ASP A 185 -13.06 9.91 -6.50
CA ASP A 185 -14.01 11.03 -6.41
C ASP A 185 -14.66 11.41 -7.75
N GLU A 186 -13.89 11.41 -8.84
CA GLU A 186 -14.38 11.76 -10.18
C GLU A 186 -15.19 10.65 -10.85
N PHE A 187 -15.06 9.41 -10.37
CA PHE A 187 -15.76 8.23 -10.88
C PHE A 187 -16.95 7.82 -10.00
N SER A 188 -17.40 8.73 -9.14
CA SER A 188 -18.63 8.60 -8.37
C SER A 188 -19.83 8.84 -9.29
N LEU A 189 -20.58 7.79 -9.58
CA LEU A 189 -21.75 7.88 -10.44
C LEU A 189 -22.89 8.63 -9.75
N LYS A 190 -23.54 9.53 -10.47
CA LYS A 190 -24.79 10.23 -10.10
C LYS A 190 -25.95 9.73 -10.97
N ILE A 191 -27.17 10.19 -10.65
CA ILE A 191 -28.35 9.89 -11.46
C ILE A 191 -28.19 10.55 -12.83
N GLY A 192 -28.34 9.78 -13.90
CA GLY A 192 -28.19 10.24 -15.28
C GLY A 192 -26.80 10.04 -15.89
N ASP A 193 -25.79 9.69 -15.08
CA ASP A 193 -24.44 9.45 -15.58
C ASP A 193 -24.36 8.16 -16.42
N SER A 194 -23.58 8.19 -17.49
CA SER A 194 -23.19 6.99 -18.24
C SER A 194 -22.07 6.25 -17.50
N LEU A 195 -22.33 4.99 -17.14
CA LEU A 195 -21.33 4.12 -16.53
C LEU A 195 -20.19 3.82 -17.51
N VAL A 196 -20.50 3.55 -18.78
CA VAL A 196 -19.50 3.28 -19.82
C VAL A 196 -18.56 4.45 -19.99
N ASN A 197 -19.10 5.67 -20.11
CA ASN A 197 -18.26 6.84 -20.29
C ASN A 197 -17.32 7.02 -19.09
N ASN A 198 -17.81 6.81 -17.87
CA ASN A 198 -16.96 6.85 -16.67
C ASN A 198 -15.86 5.79 -16.70
N ILE A 199 -16.18 4.57 -17.12
CA ILE A 199 -15.20 3.49 -17.25
C ILE A 199 -14.18 3.80 -18.34
N ASP A 200 -14.62 4.28 -19.51
CA ASP A 200 -13.74 4.63 -20.62
C ASP A 200 -12.81 5.78 -20.27
N GLU A 201 -13.30 6.84 -19.62
CA GLU A 201 -12.46 7.93 -19.10
C GLU A 201 -11.47 7.41 -18.04
N GLY A 202 -11.90 6.50 -17.18
CA GLY A 202 -11.05 5.85 -16.19
C GLY A 202 -9.93 5.05 -16.84
N LEU A 203 -10.24 4.25 -17.86
CA LEU A 203 -9.29 3.41 -18.58
C LEU A 203 -8.35 4.20 -19.50
N LYS A 204 -8.64 5.45 -19.84
CA LYS A 204 -7.67 6.35 -20.51
C LYS A 204 -6.53 6.77 -19.58
N SER A 205 -6.78 6.80 -18.27
CA SER A 205 -5.87 7.37 -17.27
C SER A 205 -5.29 6.34 -16.30
N CYS A 206 -5.93 5.17 -16.18
CA CYS A 206 -5.62 4.10 -15.24
C CYS A 206 -5.41 2.76 -15.96
N LYS A 207 -4.70 1.83 -15.30
CA LYS A 207 -4.47 0.48 -15.84
C LYS A 207 -5.62 -0.49 -15.57
N TYR A 208 -6.36 -0.27 -14.48
CA TYR A 208 -7.47 -1.11 -14.07
C TYR A 208 -8.64 -0.26 -13.56
N GLY A 209 -9.86 -0.77 -13.73
CA GLY A 209 -11.08 -0.20 -13.16
C GLY A 209 -11.68 -1.11 -12.11
N ILE A 210 -11.82 -0.63 -10.88
CA ILE A 210 -12.58 -1.32 -9.83
C ILE A 210 -14.03 -0.87 -9.94
N VAL A 211 -14.96 -1.83 -10.02
CA VAL A 211 -16.40 -1.53 -10.12
C VAL A 211 -17.12 -2.08 -8.89
N ILE A 212 -17.74 -1.20 -8.11
CA ILE A 212 -18.49 -1.56 -6.90
C ILE A 212 -19.94 -1.88 -7.28
N ILE A 213 -20.28 -3.16 -7.21
CA ILE A 213 -21.61 -3.70 -7.51
C ILE A 213 -22.36 -3.86 -6.20
N SER A 214 -23.10 -2.82 -5.83
CA SER A 214 -23.94 -2.78 -4.62
C SER A 214 -25.43 -2.79 -4.96
N LYS A 215 -26.30 -2.90 -3.94
CA LYS A 215 -27.74 -2.68 -4.13
C LYS A 215 -28.04 -1.29 -4.72
N ASN A 216 -27.30 -0.26 -4.30
CA ASN A 216 -27.43 1.09 -4.83
C ASN A 216 -27.10 1.15 -6.32
N PHE A 217 -26.05 0.44 -6.73
CA PHE A 217 -25.65 0.29 -8.13
C PHE A 217 -26.72 -0.44 -8.95
N LEU A 218 -27.23 -1.59 -8.48
CA LEU A 218 -28.21 -2.41 -9.19
C LEU A 218 -29.59 -1.74 -9.32
N ASN A 219 -29.95 -0.85 -8.40
CA ASN A 219 -31.22 -0.11 -8.41
C ASN A 219 -31.26 1.05 -9.41
N ARG A 220 -30.16 1.32 -10.13
CA ARG A 220 -30.12 2.33 -11.20
C ARG A 220 -30.84 1.82 -12.46
N LYS A 221 -31.07 2.73 -13.41
CA LYS A 221 -31.62 2.36 -14.73
C LYS A 221 -30.75 1.24 -15.30
N LYS A 222 -31.39 0.13 -15.66
CA LYS A 222 -30.71 -1.06 -16.19
C LYS A 222 -29.76 -0.66 -17.28
N TRP A 223 -28.54 -1.17 -17.15
CA TRP A 223 -27.56 -1.09 -18.20
C TRP A 223 -28.07 -1.76 -19.48
N THR A 224 -27.68 -1.24 -20.64
CA THR A 224 -27.93 -1.99 -21.86
C THR A 224 -26.91 -3.13 -21.96
N ASN A 225 -27.35 -4.33 -22.31
CA ASN A 225 -26.45 -5.48 -22.54
C ASN A 225 -25.34 -5.14 -23.57
N ARG A 226 -25.59 -4.19 -24.46
CA ARG A 226 -24.64 -3.69 -25.44
C ARG A 226 -23.39 -3.08 -24.80
N GLU A 227 -23.60 -2.29 -23.76
CA GLU A 227 -22.55 -1.51 -23.13
C GLU A 227 -21.65 -2.36 -22.21
N TRP A 228 -22.17 -3.42 -21.58
CA TRP A 228 -21.29 -4.37 -20.88
C TRP A 228 -20.45 -5.17 -21.86
N ARG A 229 -21.08 -5.61 -22.95
CA ARG A 229 -20.40 -6.38 -23.99
C ARG A 229 -19.24 -5.60 -24.58
N SER A 230 -19.32 -4.28 -24.76
CA SER A 230 -18.17 -3.50 -25.23
C SER A 230 -16.98 -3.54 -24.27
N LEU A 231 -17.21 -3.59 -22.96
CA LEU A 231 -16.12 -3.74 -21.98
C LEU A 231 -15.54 -5.16 -21.99
N VAL A 232 -16.40 -6.18 -22.07
CA VAL A 232 -15.98 -7.58 -22.14
C VAL A 232 -15.19 -7.86 -23.42
N THR A 233 -15.67 -7.35 -24.56
CA THR A 233 -14.95 -7.43 -25.84
C THR A 233 -13.56 -6.80 -25.74
N ARG A 234 -13.45 -5.63 -25.11
CA ARG A 234 -12.16 -4.98 -24.88
C ARG A 234 -11.21 -5.82 -24.01
N GLU A 235 -11.71 -6.49 -22.97
CA GLU A 235 -10.89 -7.38 -22.14
C GLU A 235 -10.39 -8.61 -22.91
N ILE A 236 -11.21 -9.13 -23.82
CA ILE A 236 -10.84 -10.23 -24.72
C ILE A 236 -9.77 -9.74 -25.70
N ASP A 237 -9.97 -8.59 -26.34
CA ASP A 237 -9.04 -8.01 -27.32
C ASP A 237 -7.68 -7.64 -26.68
N GLU A 238 -7.69 -7.16 -25.44
CA GLU A 238 -6.46 -6.84 -24.68
C GLU A 238 -5.84 -8.07 -23.98
N GLU A 239 -6.43 -9.26 -24.10
CA GLU A 239 -6.10 -10.49 -23.37
C GLU A 239 -5.87 -10.26 -21.86
N LYS A 240 -6.65 -9.32 -21.29
CA LYS A 240 -6.39 -8.79 -19.96
C LYS A 240 -7.69 -8.42 -19.25
N ASN A 241 -7.81 -8.93 -18.03
CA ASN A 241 -8.88 -8.53 -17.10
C ASN A 241 -8.57 -7.14 -16.53
N ILE A 242 -9.02 -6.08 -17.21
CA ILE A 242 -8.81 -4.69 -16.77
C ILE A 242 -9.90 -4.22 -15.79
N ILE A 243 -11.06 -4.88 -15.74
CA ILE A 243 -12.15 -4.58 -14.81
C ILE A 243 -12.17 -5.58 -13.66
N LEU A 244 -12.10 -5.05 -12.43
CA LEU A 244 -12.08 -5.77 -11.16
C LEU A 244 -13.40 -5.55 -10.42
N PRO A 245 -14.41 -6.42 -10.60
CA PRO A 245 -15.69 -6.27 -9.92
C PRO A 245 -15.59 -6.63 -8.43
N ILE A 246 -16.27 -5.84 -7.59
CA ILE A 246 -16.44 -6.11 -6.16
C ILE A 246 -17.94 -6.10 -5.82
N TRP A 247 -18.45 -7.20 -5.28
CA TRP A 247 -19.83 -7.30 -4.82
C TRP A 247 -19.97 -6.76 -3.40
N LEU A 248 -20.84 -5.76 -3.23
CA LEU A 248 -21.09 -5.09 -1.95
C LEU A 248 -22.52 -5.37 -1.48
N GLY A 249 -22.66 -6.43 -0.67
CA GLY A 249 -23.95 -6.79 -0.06
C GLY A 249 -25.01 -7.23 -1.06
N VAL A 250 -24.61 -7.86 -2.16
CA VAL A 250 -25.48 -8.39 -3.21
C VAL A 250 -25.23 -9.89 -3.41
N SER A 251 -26.29 -10.61 -3.76
CA SER A 251 -26.25 -12.03 -4.14
C SER A 251 -26.03 -12.21 -5.63
N LYS A 252 -25.56 -13.40 -6.03
CA LYS A 252 -25.42 -13.76 -7.45
C LYS A 252 -26.74 -13.62 -8.21
N ASP A 253 -27.86 -13.99 -7.59
CA ASP A 253 -29.18 -13.89 -8.21
C ASP A 253 -29.63 -12.43 -8.44
N GLU A 254 -29.34 -11.53 -7.49
CA GLU A 254 -29.59 -10.10 -7.66
C GLU A 254 -28.76 -9.52 -8.80
N VAL A 255 -27.48 -9.91 -8.90
CA VAL A 255 -26.60 -9.51 -10.00
C VAL A 255 -27.07 -10.10 -11.33
N ALA A 256 -27.47 -11.37 -11.36
CA ALA A 256 -27.96 -12.07 -12.56
C ALA A 256 -29.26 -11.47 -13.11
N LYS A 257 -30.17 -11.04 -12.23
CA LYS A 257 -31.41 -10.30 -12.61
C LYS A 257 -31.11 -8.95 -13.26
N TYR A 258 -29.97 -8.36 -12.93
CA TYR A 258 -29.47 -7.14 -13.55
C TYR A 258 -28.74 -7.43 -14.87
N SER A 259 -27.76 -8.34 -14.86
CA SER A 259 -27.01 -8.80 -16.03
C SER A 259 -26.40 -10.20 -15.76
N LEU A 260 -26.72 -11.16 -16.63
CA LEU A 260 -26.15 -12.51 -16.59
C LEU A 260 -24.63 -12.48 -16.83
N ASP A 261 -24.19 -11.70 -17.82
CA ASP A 261 -22.77 -11.55 -18.16
C ASP A 261 -21.96 -10.96 -17.00
N LEU A 262 -22.57 -10.10 -16.17
CA LEU A 262 -21.94 -9.54 -14.97
C LEU A 262 -21.85 -10.58 -13.84
N ALA A 263 -22.87 -11.44 -13.72
CA ALA A 263 -22.93 -12.47 -12.69
C ALA A 263 -21.99 -13.66 -12.98
N ASP A 264 -21.59 -13.84 -14.24
CA ASP A 264 -20.65 -14.89 -14.66
C ASP A 264 -19.18 -14.50 -14.43
N LYS A 265 -18.90 -13.20 -14.34
CA LYS A 265 -17.54 -12.71 -14.07
C LYS A 265 -17.15 -12.93 -12.60
N TYR A 266 -15.97 -13.51 -12.38
CA TYR A 266 -15.42 -13.67 -11.03
C TYR A 266 -15.23 -12.30 -10.37
N ALA A 267 -15.84 -12.11 -9.19
CA ALA A 267 -15.79 -10.89 -8.41
C ALA A 267 -15.26 -11.15 -7.01
N LEU A 268 -14.61 -10.13 -6.42
CA LEU A 268 -14.30 -10.12 -5.00
C LEU A 268 -15.57 -9.82 -4.20
N SER A 269 -15.73 -10.43 -3.03
CA SER A 269 -16.84 -10.10 -2.14
C SER A 269 -16.38 -9.11 -1.06
N ALA A 270 -17.15 -8.04 -0.84
CA ALA A 270 -16.93 -7.09 0.25
C ALA A 270 -16.90 -7.79 1.63
N SER A 271 -17.55 -8.95 1.77
CA SER A 271 -17.55 -9.76 3.00
C SER A 271 -16.19 -10.39 3.31
N GLU A 272 -15.26 -10.45 2.34
CA GLU A 272 -13.88 -10.90 2.57
C GLU A 272 -13.10 -9.90 3.44
N GLY A 273 -13.56 -8.66 3.55
CA GLY A 273 -12.92 -7.60 4.32
C GLY A 273 -11.97 -6.74 3.49
N ILE A 274 -11.92 -5.45 3.83
CA ILE A 274 -11.22 -4.41 3.05
C ILE A 274 -9.73 -4.69 2.86
N GLU A 275 -9.04 -5.18 3.89
CA GLU A 275 -7.60 -5.46 3.81
C GLU A 275 -7.29 -6.62 2.86
N ILE A 276 -8.05 -7.71 2.92
CA ILE A 276 -7.89 -8.87 2.04
C ILE A 276 -8.15 -8.47 0.59
N ILE A 277 -9.23 -7.71 0.35
CA ILE A 277 -9.56 -7.17 -0.98
C ILE A 277 -8.40 -6.30 -1.51
N ALA A 278 -7.89 -5.39 -0.69
CA ALA A 278 -6.80 -4.51 -1.08
C ALA A 278 -5.50 -5.27 -1.37
N ASP A 279 -5.19 -6.35 -0.63
CA ASP A 279 -4.05 -7.24 -0.91
C ASP A 279 -4.21 -7.98 -2.25
N ARG A 280 -5.39 -8.53 -2.53
CA ARG A 280 -5.67 -9.21 -3.80
C ARG A 280 -5.54 -8.25 -4.98
N ILE A 281 -6.10 -7.04 -4.87
CA ILE A 281 -5.97 -6.00 -5.90
C ILE A 281 -4.49 -5.62 -6.07
N ALA A 282 -3.73 -5.45 -4.99
CA ALA A 282 -2.31 -5.14 -5.09
C ALA A 282 -1.51 -6.22 -5.82
N GLY A 283 -1.84 -7.49 -5.61
CA GLY A 283 -1.24 -8.61 -6.33
C GLY A 283 -1.54 -8.63 -7.84
N ILE A 284 -2.62 -7.99 -8.27
CA ILE A 284 -2.97 -7.82 -9.70
C ILE A 284 -2.27 -6.58 -10.28
N VAL A 285 -2.33 -5.46 -9.56
CA VAL A 285 -1.86 -4.14 -10.05
C VAL A 285 -0.34 -4.07 -10.15
N LYS A 286 0.39 -4.79 -9.29
CA LYS A 286 1.86 -4.74 -9.19
C LYS A 286 2.58 -5.83 -9.98
N LYS A 287 1.86 -6.73 -10.63
CA LYS A 287 2.42 -7.62 -11.65
C LYS A 287 2.68 -6.82 -12.93
#